data_AF-A0A938FRK6-F1
#
_entry.id   AF-A0A938FRK6-F1
#
_cell.length_a   1.000
_cell.length_b   1.000
_cell.length_c   1.000
_cell.angle_alpha   90.00
_cell.angle_beta   90.00
_cell.angle_gamma   90.00
#
_symmetry.space_group_name_H-M   'P 1'
#
loop_
_entity.id
_entity.type
_entity.pdbx_description
1 polymer ?
#
loop_
_entity_poly.entity_id
_entity_poly.type
_entity_poly.pdbx_seq_one_letter_code
_entity_poly.pdbx_strand_id
1 'polypeptide(L)'
;MGGRKKAGPDLAAIGSKLGREALLDSILNPSAGIAPEFYSWIIATKTQGQVIGILQEDTPQRVVLALDTGEEARLQPSAIVSRRRSRLSMMPEDLIHTMTGRQLVDLLAYLETLRDEPRAAN
;
A
#
# COMPACT_ATOMS: atom_id res chain seq x y z
N MET A 1 -9.17 0.22 19.77
CA MET A 1 -8.25 -0.80 19.22
C MET A 1 -8.64 -1.02 17.77
N GLY A 2 -8.06 -0.26 16.83
CA GLY A 2 -8.52 -0.22 15.43
C GLY A 2 -7.33 -0.07 14.50
N GLY A 3 -6.76 -1.21 14.12
CA GLY A 3 -5.60 -1.28 13.24
C GLY A 3 -5.92 -0.69 11.88
N ARG A 4 -5.40 0.50 11.61
CA ARG A 4 -5.31 1.06 10.26
C ARG A 4 -4.24 0.29 9.49
N LYS A 5 -4.53 -0.92 9.03
CA LYS A 5 -3.74 -1.53 7.93
C LYS A 5 -4.21 -0.92 6.61
N LYS A 6 -3.88 0.36 6.44
CA LYS A 6 -4.19 1.19 5.27
C LYS A 6 -3.29 0.77 4.12
N ALA A 7 -3.80 0.03 3.14
CA ALA A 7 -3.29 -0.11 1.76
C ALA A 7 -1.75 -0.12 1.50
N GLY A 8 -0.91 -0.35 2.51
CA GLY A 8 0.50 0.02 2.51
C GLY A 8 1.12 -0.05 3.92
N PRO A 9 2.47 -0.04 3.99
CA PRO A 9 3.21 -0.17 5.24
C PRO A 9 3.07 1.06 6.13
N ASP A 10 3.30 0.87 7.43
CA ASP A 10 3.44 1.98 8.36
C ASP A 10 4.70 2.79 8.04
N LEU A 11 4.50 4.06 7.69
CA LEU A 11 5.58 4.97 7.32
C LEU A 11 6.21 5.66 8.54
N ALA A 12 5.68 5.48 9.75
CA ALA A 12 6.12 6.19 10.95
C ALA A 12 7.62 5.99 11.29
N ALA A 13 8.21 4.87 10.89
CA ALA A 13 9.63 4.55 11.10
C ALA A 13 10.40 4.34 9.78
N ILE A 14 9.84 4.78 8.64
CA ILE A 14 10.42 4.52 7.33
C ILE A 14 11.78 5.20 7.16
N GLY A 15 11.96 6.39 7.76
CA GLY A 15 13.21 7.15 7.73
C GLY A 15 14.37 6.48 8.49
N SER A 16 14.06 5.56 9.42
CA SER A 16 15.05 4.73 10.11
C SER A 16 15.28 3.38 9.43
N LYS A 17 14.31 2.89 8.64
CA LYS A 17 14.35 1.57 7.97
C LYS A 17 14.92 1.62 6.56
N LEU A 18 14.65 2.68 5.81
CA LEU A 18 15.08 2.86 4.42
C LEU A 18 15.95 4.11 4.31
N GLY A 19 17.11 3.95 3.67
CA GLY A 19 17.97 5.09 3.31
C GLY A 19 17.31 5.97 2.25
N ARG A 20 17.76 7.22 2.14
CA ARG A 20 17.25 8.22 1.19
C ARG A 20 17.10 7.70 -0.24
N GLU A 21 18.10 6.98 -0.74
CA GLU A 21 18.09 6.41 -2.10
C GLU A 21 16.96 5.38 -2.29
N ALA A 22 16.72 4.53 -1.28
CA ALA A 22 15.67 3.52 -1.34
C ALA A 22 14.27 4.11 -1.18
N LEU A 23 14.12 5.20 -0.41
CA LEU A 23 12.88 5.99 -0.36
C LEU A 23 12.59 6.64 -1.70
N LEU A 24 13.61 7.27 -2.32
CA LEU A 24 13.49 7.88 -3.63
C LEU A 24 13.13 6.85 -4.70
N ASP A 25 13.79 5.68 -4.70
CA ASP A 25 13.49 4.60 -5.65
C ASP A 25 12.09 4.01 -5.42
N SER A 26 11.62 3.90 -4.16
CA SER A 26 10.24 3.47 -3.87
C SER A 26 9.19 4.47 -4.36
N ILE A 27 9.53 5.77 -4.38
CA ILE A 27 8.65 6.81 -4.93
C ILE A 27 8.70 6.77 -6.46
N LEU A 28 9.90 6.73 -7.06
CA LEU A 28 10.13 6.73 -8.52
C LEU A 28 9.65 5.45 -9.21
N ASN A 29 9.80 4.31 -8.53
CA ASN A 29 9.46 2.99 -9.01
C ASN A 29 8.57 2.27 -7.97
N PRO A 30 7.31 2.72 -7.80
CA PRO A 30 6.41 2.18 -6.79
C PRO A 30 6.12 0.69 -6.96
N SER A 31 6.34 0.16 -8.17
CA SER A 31 6.15 -1.25 -8.53
C SER A 31 7.41 -2.11 -8.35
N ALA A 32 8.60 -1.53 -8.14
CA ALA A 32 9.87 -2.28 -8.04
C ALA A 32 10.14 -2.84 -6.64
N GLY A 33 9.60 -2.20 -5.59
CA GLY A 33 9.86 -2.52 -4.18
C GLY A 33 8.62 -2.92 -3.38
N ILE A 34 7.65 -3.62 -3.98
CA ILE A 34 6.42 -4.01 -3.27
C ILE A 34 6.74 -5.16 -2.31
N ALA A 35 6.57 -4.94 -1.00
CA ALA A 35 6.69 -6.02 -0.03
C ALA A 35 5.58 -7.06 -0.26
N PRO A 36 5.84 -8.37 -0.12
CA PRO A 36 4.88 -9.42 -0.51
C PRO A 36 3.49 -9.32 0.14
N GLU A 37 3.43 -8.72 1.33
CA GLU A 37 2.21 -8.46 2.09
C GLU A 37 1.34 -7.31 1.52
N PHE A 38 1.90 -6.47 0.63
CA PHE A 38 1.19 -5.38 -0.05
C PHE A 38 0.99 -5.63 -1.55
N TYR A 39 1.18 -6.87 -2.02
CA TYR A 39 0.83 -7.20 -3.40
C TYR A 39 -0.67 -6.99 -3.62
N SER A 40 -1.00 -6.29 -4.71
CA SER A 40 -2.37 -6.11 -5.15
C SER A 40 -2.88 -7.44 -5.70
N TRP A 41 -4.04 -7.88 -5.24
CA TRP A 41 -4.75 -9.06 -5.72
C TRP A 41 -5.95 -8.65 -6.55
N ILE A 42 -6.04 -9.25 -7.73
CA ILE A 42 -7.20 -9.17 -8.61
C ILE A 42 -8.02 -10.44 -8.37
N ILE A 43 -9.18 -10.29 -7.74
CA ILE A 43 -10.13 -11.37 -7.45
C ILE A 43 -11.33 -11.23 -8.36
N ALA A 44 -11.53 -12.19 -9.26
CA ALA A 44 -12.74 -12.28 -10.04
C ALA A 44 -13.82 -13.01 -9.23
N THR A 45 -14.99 -12.41 -9.09
CA THR A 45 -16.14 -12.96 -8.40
C THR A 45 -17.24 -13.31 -9.40
N LYS A 46 -18.12 -14.26 -9.05
CA LYS A 46 -19.24 -14.67 -9.91
C LYS A 46 -20.32 -13.59 -10.05
N THR A 47 -20.42 -12.69 -9.08
CA THR A 47 -21.56 -11.78 -8.91
C THR A 47 -21.19 -10.30 -9.04
N GLN A 48 -19.99 -9.89 -8.64
CA GLN A 48 -19.59 -8.48 -8.56
C GLN A 48 -18.48 -8.11 -9.55
N GLY A 49 -18.08 -9.04 -10.43
CA GLY A 49 -16.99 -8.80 -11.38
C GLY A 49 -15.61 -8.91 -10.72
N GLN A 50 -14.64 -8.10 -11.18
CA GLN A 50 -13.27 -8.11 -10.65
C GLN A 50 -13.12 -7.08 -9.52
N VAL A 51 -12.57 -7.52 -8.39
CA VAL A 51 -12.21 -6.69 -7.25
C VAL A 51 -10.70 -6.64 -7.16
N ILE A 52 -10.14 -5.44 -7.06
CA ILE A 52 -8.70 -5.21 -6.96
C ILE A 52 -8.41 -4.61 -5.57
N GLY A 53 -7.50 -5.22 -4.83
CA GLY A 53 -7.13 -4.73 -3.50
C GLY A 53 -6.00 -5.53 -2.86
N ILE A 54 -5.50 -5.09 -1.72
CA ILE A 54 -4.49 -5.81 -0.94
C ILE A 54 -5.17 -6.87 -0.10
N LEU A 55 -4.68 -8.11 -0.16
CA LEU A 55 -5.20 -9.22 0.62
C LEU A 55 -4.84 -9.06 2.10
N GLN A 56 -5.84 -8.74 2.93
CA GLN A 56 -5.68 -8.59 4.38
C GLN A 56 -5.93 -9.90 5.11
N GLU A 57 -6.91 -10.68 4.65
CA GLU A 57 -7.29 -11.96 5.26
C GLU A 57 -7.69 -12.95 4.15
N ASP A 58 -7.15 -14.16 4.21
CA ASP A 58 -7.52 -15.27 3.34
C ASP A 58 -7.78 -16.50 4.19
N THR A 59 -9.07 -16.75 4.45
CA THR A 59 -9.52 -17.90 5.22
C THR A 59 -10.55 -18.71 4.42
N PRO A 60 -10.76 -19.99 4.77
CA PRO A 60 -11.82 -20.80 4.15
C PRO A 60 -13.22 -20.24 4.38
N GLN A 61 -13.42 -19.39 5.39
CA GLN A 61 -14.71 -18.76 5.67
C GLN A 61 -14.89 -17.42 4.94
N ARG A 62 -13.83 -16.62 4.80
CA ARG A 62 -13.87 -15.28 4.20
C ARG A 62 -12.54 -14.84 3.61
N VAL A 63 -12.64 -14.04 2.55
CA VAL A 63 -11.52 -13.28 1.99
C VAL A 63 -11.79 -11.80 2.24
N VAL A 64 -10.81 -11.08 2.76
CA VAL A 64 -10.90 -9.63 2.98
C VAL A 64 -9.81 -8.94 2.16
N LEU A 65 -10.25 -8.03 1.29
CA LEU A 65 -9.38 -7.17 0.48
C LEU A 65 -9.50 -5.73 1.00
N ALA A 66 -8.37 -5.05 1.20
CA ALA A 66 -8.33 -3.60 1.37
C ALA A 66 -8.29 -2.93 0.00
N LEU A 67 -9.28 -2.10 -0.29
CA LEU A 67 -9.38 -1.33 -1.53
C LEU A 67 -8.52 -0.07 -1.46
N ASP A 68 -8.25 0.52 -2.62
CA ASP A 68 -7.55 1.81 -2.77
C ASP A 68 -8.32 2.97 -2.13
N THR A 69 -9.66 2.88 -2.13
CA THR A 69 -10.56 3.79 -1.42
C THR A 69 -10.38 3.80 0.10
N GLY A 70 -9.65 2.81 0.65
CA GLY A 70 -9.52 2.59 2.08
C GLY A 70 -10.65 1.78 2.71
N GLU A 71 -11.61 1.31 1.91
CA GLU A 71 -12.65 0.39 2.35
C GLU A 71 -12.19 -1.08 2.31
N GLU A 72 -12.91 -1.95 3.02
CA GLU A 72 -12.67 -3.40 2.99
C GLU A 72 -13.75 -4.11 2.17
N ALA A 73 -13.34 -4.80 1.10
CA ALA A 73 -14.20 -5.73 0.38
C ALA A 73 -14.13 -7.11 1.04
N ARG A 74 -15.27 -7.56 1.59
CA ARG A 74 -15.41 -8.90 2.18
C ARG A 74 -16.07 -9.83 1.17
N LEU A 75 -15.32 -10.81 0.70
CA LEU A 75 -15.74 -11.76 -0.31
C LEU A 75 -15.88 -13.16 0.29
N GLN A 76 -16.93 -13.87 -0.12
CA GLN A 76 -17.11 -15.26 0.26
C GLN A 76 -16.25 -16.14 -0.67
N PRO A 77 -15.43 -17.09 -0.16
CA PRO A 77 -14.54 -17.88 -1.00
C PRO A 77 -15.28 -18.69 -2.08
N SER A 78 -16.50 -19.11 -1.80
CA SER A 78 -17.40 -19.81 -2.75
C SER A 78 -17.83 -18.96 -3.95
N ALA A 79 -17.82 -17.64 -3.81
CA ALA A 79 -18.14 -16.68 -4.87
C ALA A 79 -16.93 -16.29 -5.72
N ILE A 80 -15.71 -16.71 -5.34
CA ILE A 80 -14.47 -16.40 -6.07
C ILE A 80 -14.30 -17.37 -7.24
N VAL A 81 -14.11 -16.81 -8.43
CA VAL A 81 -13.84 -17.54 -9.68
C VAL A 81 -12.34 -17.70 -9.90
N SER A 82 -11.59 -16.62 -9.71
CA SER A 82 -10.13 -16.65 -9.87
C SER A 82 -9.45 -15.61 -8.99
N ARG A 83 -8.18 -15.88 -8.67
CA ARG A 83 -7.32 -14.99 -7.90
C ARG A 83 -6.02 -14.82 -8.67
N ARG A 84 -5.62 -13.59 -8.94
CA ARG A 84 -4.36 -13.29 -9.63
C ARG A 84 -3.62 -12.19 -8.90
N ARG A 85 -2.33 -12.40 -8.66
CA ARG A 85 -1.46 -11.35 -8.12
C ARG A 85 -1.14 -10.38 -9.25
N SER A 86 -1.36 -9.09 -9.00
CA SER A 86 -0.85 -8.03 -9.86
C SER A 86 0.60 -7.76 -9.51
N ARG A 87 1.41 -7.47 -10.53
CA ARG A 87 2.77 -6.95 -10.36
C ARG A 87 2.81 -5.42 -10.29
N LEU A 88 1.64 -4.77 -10.43
CA LEU A 88 1.50 -3.33 -10.37
C LEU A 88 1.16 -2.91 -8.93
N SER A 89 1.84 -1.87 -8.48
CA SER A 89 1.62 -1.24 -7.18
C SER A 89 0.22 -0.63 -7.08
N MET A 90 -0.35 -0.61 -5.88
CA MET A 90 -1.54 0.20 -5.58
C MET A 90 -1.21 1.67 -5.31
N MET A 91 0.08 2.05 -5.30
CA MET A 91 0.47 3.46 -5.29
C MET A 91 0.19 4.08 -6.66
N PRO A 92 -0.43 5.28 -6.73
CA PRO A 92 -0.67 5.96 -7.99
C PRO A 92 0.66 6.38 -8.63
N GLU A 93 0.94 5.88 -9.84
CA GLU A 93 2.14 6.26 -10.62
C GLU A 93 2.11 7.76 -10.98
N ASP A 94 0.92 8.34 -11.13
CA ASP A 94 0.72 9.76 -11.44
C ASP A 94 1.01 10.71 -10.27
N LEU A 95 1.25 10.21 -9.05
CA LEU A 95 1.59 11.06 -7.90
C LEU A 95 2.87 11.86 -8.18
N ILE A 96 3.84 11.27 -8.87
CA ILE A 96 5.09 11.94 -9.25
C ILE A 96 4.84 12.93 -10.39
N HIS A 97 3.95 12.59 -11.33
CA HIS A 97 3.61 13.44 -12.47
C HIS A 97 2.80 14.67 -12.06
N THR A 98 2.10 14.60 -10.92
CA THR A 98 1.34 15.70 -10.31
C THR A 98 2.16 16.51 -9.30
N MET A 99 3.36 16.05 -8.95
CA MET A 99 4.26 16.74 -8.02
C MET A 99 5.38 17.48 -8.74
N THR A 100 5.65 18.69 -8.29
CA THR A 100 6.86 19.42 -8.69
C THR A 100 8.10 18.82 -8.01
N GLY A 101 9.28 18.94 -8.62
CA GLY A 101 10.52 18.43 -8.02
C GLY A 101 10.80 18.97 -6.60
N ARG A 102 10.26 20.15 -6.26
CA ARG A 102 10.31 20.71 -4.91
C ARG A 102 9.42 19.96 -3.90
N GLN A 103 8.20 19.62 -4.30
CA GLN A 103 7.28 18.81 -3.48
C GLN A 103 7.82 17.39 -3.25
N LEU A 104 8.54 16.82 -4.22
CA LEU A 104 9.21 15.53 -4.05
C LEU A 104 10.34 15.63 -3.00
N VAL A 105 11.14 16.70 -3.03
CA VAL A 105 12.19 16.93 -2.03
C VAL A 105 11.61 17.18 -0.64
N ASP A 106 10.53 17.95 -0.53
CA ASP A 106 9.83 18.20 0.74
C ASP A 106 9.20 16.91 1.29
N LEU A 107 8.62 16.07 0.43
CA LEU A 107 8.11 14.75 0.81
C LEU A 107 9.24 13.84 1.27
N LEU A 108 10.36 13.79 0.56
CA LEU A 108 11.52 13.00 0.94
C LEU A 108 12.11 13.47 2.27
N ALA A 109 12.23 14.78 2.48
CA ALA A 109 12.68 15.36 3.75
C ALA A 109 11.72 15.01 4.89
N TYR A 110 10.40 15.07 4.65
CA TYR A 110 9.40 14.64 5.62
C TYR A 110 9.52 13.15 5.96
N LEU A 111 9.64 12.27 4.97
CA LEU A 111 9.82 10.83 5.18
C LEU A 111 11.15 10.51 5.88
N GLU A 112 12.22 11.26 5.58
CA GLU A 112 13.50 11.18 6.30
C GLU A 112 13.36 11.60 7.76
N THR A 113 12.42 12.50 8.11
CA THR A 113 12.13 12.91 9.49
C THR A 113 11.25 11.93 10.25
N LEU A 114 10.60 10.97 9.57
CA LEU A 114 9.86 9.86 10.17
C LEU A 114 10.82 8.77 10.66
N ARG A 115 11.70 9.18 11.57
CA ARG A 115 12.51 8.32 12.42
C ARG A 115 11.75 8.27 13.73
N ASP A 116 11.60 7.09 14.31
CA ASP A 116 11.10 6.94 15.69
C ASP A 116 12.03 7.74 16.62
N GLU A 117 11.76 9.03 16.80
CA GLU A 117 12.36 9.87 17.82
C GLU A 117 11.24 10.65 18.53
N PRO A 118 11.30 10.70 19.87
CA PRO A 118 10.25 11.27 20.68
C PRO A 118 10.13 12.73 20.30
N ARG A 119 8.89 13.19 20.10
CA ARG A 119 8.58 14.62 20.04
C ARG A 119 9.21 15.28 21.25
N ALA A 120 10.39 15.88 21.07
CA ALA A 120 11.00 16.75 22.04
C ALA A 120 10.01 17.90 22.20
N ALA A 121 9.32 17.91 23.34
CA ALA A 121 8.56 19.05 23.79
C ALA A 121 9.51 20.25 23.83
N ASN A 122 9.21 21.26 23.03
CA ASN A 122 9.60 22.66 23.24
C ASN A 122 8.48 23.53 22.69
#